data_AF-A0A917EWW0-F1
#
_entry.id   AF-A0A917EWW0-F1
#
_cell.length_a   1.000
_cell.length_b   1.000
_cell.length_c   1.000
_cell.angle_alpha   90.00
_cell.angle_beta   90.00
_cell.angle_gamma   90.00
#
_symmetry.space_group_name_H-M   'P 1'
#
loop_
_entity.id
_entity.type
_entity.pdbx_description
1 polymer ?
#
loop_
_entity_poly.entity_id
_entity_poly.type
_entity_poly.pdbx_seq_one_letter_code
_entity_poly.pdbx_strand_id
1 'polypeptide(L)'
;MVQITMRDERMLDWLAIVRIADIEAIRWALGAYLGTGQPVAVRRANHWVNRLMQAGLLDRARPTFRDSSIVWATHQAIGKPAPNLFRQTTRHEVAVALISARYLAAGFTWNRDRKPSGMLEHQADGVAQKGDHIELIEVELTPKTWQRYKQIFDNHTYRLDRENITQISYYCTAEAARIVNREADKYIFRTQRHRLRAESAYDVRGHWTALNHIKVDQSQDLSEG
;
A
#
# COMPACT_ATOMS: atom_id res chain seq x y z
N MET A 1 12.06 16.65 26.82
CA MET A 1 10.68 16.56 26.29
C MET A 1 10.76 16.66 24.78
N VAL A 2 10.35 15.65 24.02
CA VAL A 2 10.41 15.68 22.54
C VAL A 2 9.17 16.42 22.02
N GLN A 3 9.37 17.50 21.27
CA GLN A 3 8.26 18.19 20.60
C GLN A 3 7.76 17.35 19.42
N ILE A 4 6.48 16.99 19.45
CA ILE A 4 5.79 16.30 18.37
C ILE A 4 5.35 17.33 17.34
N THR A 5 5.56 17.03 16.06
CA THR A 5 5.17 17.89 14.94
C THR A 5 3.96 17.33 14.22
N MET A 6 3.22 18.16 13.48
CA MET A 6 2.11 17.73 12.61
C MET A 6 2.51 16.60 11.63
N ARG A 7 3.76 16.61 11.14
CA ARG A 7 4.29 15.53 10.30
C ARG A 7 4.38 14.21 11.08
N ASP A 8 4.74 14.26 12.35
CA ASP A 8 4.86 13.08 13.19
C ASP A 8 3.49 12.47 13.47
N GLU A 9 2.48 13.31 13.74
CA GLU A 9 1.08 12.88 13.89
C GLU A 9 0.59 12.16 12.63
N ARG A 10 0.76 12.77 11.45
CA ARG A 10 0.39 12.16 10.17
C ARG A 10 1.11 10.83 9.89
N MET A 11 2.37 10.72 10.29
CA MET A 11 3.12 9.46 10.18
C MET A 11 2.57 8.39 11.14
N LEU A 12 2.18 8.77 12.36
CA LEU A 12 1.56 7.85 13.32
C LEU A 12 0.17 7.41 12.85
N ASP A 13 -0.63 8.31 12.29
CA ASP A 13 -1.94 7.99 11.70
C ASP A 13 -1.79 7.00 10.54
N TRP A 14 -0.83 7.23 9.65
CA TRP A 14 -0.52 6.29 8.57
C TRP A 14 -0.02 4.94 9.10
N LEU A 15 0.86 4.92 10.12
CA LEU A 15 1.27 3.67 10.78
C LEU A 15 0.11 2.97 11.50
N ALA A 16 -0.90 3.70 11.97
CA ALA A 16 -2.13 3.10 12.49
C ALA A 16 -2.89 2.37 11.38
N ILE A 17 -2.83 2.84 10.13
CA ILE A 17 -3.42 2.21 8.96
C ILE A 17 -2.61 0.97 8.53
N VAL A 18 -1.33 1.13 8.20
CA VAL A 18 -0.50 0.05 7.61
C VAL A 18 0.13 -0.91 8.63
N ARG A 19 0.11 -0.55 9.92
CA ARG A 19 0.57 -1.33 11.09
C ARG A 19 2.08 -1.54 11.19
N ILE A 20 2.74 -1.90 10.10
CA ILE A 20 4.19 -2.08 10.02
C ILE A 20 4.73 -1.43 8.76
N ALA A 21 5.96 -0.94 8.81
CA ALA A 21 6.65 -0.37 7.67
C ALA A 21 8.13 -0.67 7.77
N ASP A 22 8.80 -0.86 6.64
CA ASP A 22 10.26 -0.86 6.62
C ASP A 22 10.82 0.54 6.41
N ILE A 23 12.15 0.68 6.49
CA ILE A 23 12.80 1.99 6.33
C ILE A 23 12.54 2.59 4.94
N GLU A 24 12.36 1.78 3.88
CA GLU A 24 12.03 2.32 2.56
C GLU A 24 10.65 2.99 2.55
N ALA A 25 9.64 2.31 3.10
CA ALA A 25 8.29 2.87 3.24
C ALA A 25 8.29 4.14 4.12
N ILE A 26 9.03 4.14 5.24
CA ILE A 26 9.19 5.36 6.08
C ILE A 26 9.78 6.52 5.28
N ARG A 27 10.80 6.27 4.43
CA ARG A 27 11.43 7.32 3.63
C ARG A 27 10.45 7.96 2.66
N TRP A 28 9.64 7.12 2.00
CA TRP A 28 8.60 7.56 1.08
C TRP A 28 7.50 8.37 1.78
N ALA A 29 6.96 7.86 2.89
CA ALA A 29 5.90 8.52 3.64
C ALA A 29 6.37 9.88 4.23
N LEU A 30 7.59 9.93 4.76
CA LEU A 30 8.19 11.20 5.21
C LEU A 30 8.35 12.20 4.07
N GLY A 31 8.79 11.74 2.90
CA GLY A 31 8.88 12.56 1.69
C GLY A 31 7.54 13.14 1.27
N ALA A 32 6.51 12.30 1.25
CA ALA A 32 5.14 12.70 0.96
C ALA A 32 4.65 13.81 1.90
N TYR A 33 4.79 13.64 3.21
CA TYR A 33 4.35 14.65 4.18
C TYR A 33 5.23 15.89 4.26
N LEU A 34 6.39 15.89 3.62
CA LEU A 34 7.21 17.07 3.39
C LEU A 34 6.87 17.77 2.07
N GLY A 35 5.98 17.21 1.26
CA GLY A 35 5.60 17.75 -0.05
C GLY A 35 6.66 17.55 -1.13
N THR A 36 7.66 16.69 -0.92
CA THR A 36 8.75 16.50 -1.90
C THR A 36 8.39 15.51 -3.01
N GLY A 37 7.37 14.68 -2.80
CA GLY A 37 6.99 13.61 -3.73
C GLY A 37 8.08 12.56 -3.97
N GLN A 38 9.15 12.58 -3.16
CA GLN A 38 10.36 11.78 -3.31
C GLN A 38 10.84 11.31 -1.93
N PRO A 39 11.51 10.15 -1.82
CA PRO A 39 11.84 9.58 -0.54
C PRO A 39 12.96 10.39 0.11
N VAL A 40 12.86 10.63 1.42
CA VAL A 40 13.96 11.26 2.15
C VAL A 40 15.20 10.36 2.19
N ALA A 41 16.37 10.94 2.49
CA ALA A 41 17.58 10.16 2.72
C ALA A 41 17.42 9.17 3.88
N VAL A 42 18.09 8.01 3.80
CA VAL A 42 18.08 6.95 4.84
C VAL A 42 18.44 7.50 6.22
N ARG A 43 19.45 8.38 6.30
CA ARG A 43 19.86 9.03 7.55
C ARG A 43 18.72 9.84 8.18
N ARG A 44 17.94 10.56 7.38
CA ARG A 44 16.81 11.38 7.85
C ARG A 44 15.66 10.50 8.36
N ALA A 45 15.36 9.41 7.66
CA ALA A 45 14.37 8.44 8.11
C ALA A 45 14.78 7.79 9.45
N ASN A 46 16.01 7.30 9.55
CA ASN A 46 16.52 6.70 10.80
C ASN A 46 16.55 7.71 11.95
N HIS A 47 16.90 8.96 11.69
CA HIS A 47 16.84 10.01 12.72
C HIS A 47 15.41 10.22 13.22
N TRP A 48 14.42 10.28 12.32
CA TRP A 48 13.01 10.36 12.70
C TRP A 48 12.57 9.16 13.54
N VAL A 49 12.90 7.93 13.12
CA VAL A 49 12.59 6.70 13.85
C VAL A 49 13.20 6.73 15.25
N ASN A 50 14.50 6.99 15.36
CA ASN A 50 15.21 7.00 16.65
C ASN A 50 14.63 8.05 17.60
N ARG A 51 14.28 9.24 17.11
CA ARG A 51 13.66 10.29 17.93
C ARG A 51 12.30 9.85 18.48
N LEU A 52 11.45 9.21 17.66
CA LEU A 52 10.14 8.74 18.15
C LEU A 52 10.25 7.49 19.03
N MET A 53 11.26 6.64 18.82
CA MET A 53 11.58 5.57 19.76
C MET A 53 12.00 6.12 21.14
N GLN A 54 12.85 7.14 21.17
CA GLN A 54 13.23 7.83 22.42
C GLN A 54 12.03 8.46 23.13
N ALA A 55 11.00 8.85 22.39
CA ALA A 55 9.73 9.34 22.93
C ALA A 55 8.74 8.23 23.32
N GLY A 56 9.07 6.95 23.12
CA GLY A 56 8.18 5.81 23.40
C GLY A 56 7.04 5.60 22.38
N LEU A 57 7.08 6.30 21.25
CA LEU A 57 6.00 6.30 20.26
C LEU A 57 6.16 5.26 19.15
N LEU A 58 7.39 4.84 18.89
CA LEU A 58 7.70 3.77 17.94
C LEU A 58 8.52 2.67 18.60
N ASP A 59 8.47 1.50 17.99
CA ASP A 59 9.37 0.40 18.25
C ASP A 59 9.85 -0.20 16.91
N ARG A 60 10.95 -0.96 16.95
CA ARG A 60 11.55 -1.57 15.76
C ARG A 60 12.15 -2.92 16.06
N ALA A 61 12.20 -3.76 15.03
CA ALA A 61 12.99 -4.98 15.03
C ALA A 61 13.67 -5.18 13.68
N ARG A 62 14.67 -6.06 13.64
CA ARG A 62 15.32 -6.50 12.41
C ARG A 62 15.14 -8.01 12.26
N PRO A 63 14.03 -8.46 11.64
CA PRO A 63 13.81 -9.88 11.41
C PRO A 63 14.86 -10.44 10.45
N THR A 64 15.22 -11.71 10.61
CA THR A 64 16.25 -12.39 9.80
C THR A 64 15.88 -12.53 8.31
N PHE A 65 14.58 -12.47 7.97
CA PHE A 65 14.09 -12.60 6.60
C PHE A 65 14.03 -11.27 5.83
N ARG A 66 14.52 -10.16 6.43
CA ARG A 66 14.57 -8.83 5.79
C ARG A 66 15.93 -8.19 6.02
N ASP A 67 16.40 -7.46 5.02
CA ASP A 67 17.67 -6.73 5.10
C ASP A 67 17.54 -5.42 5.89
N SER A 68 16.32 -4.88 5.99
CA SER A 68 15.96 -3.62 6.66
C SER A 68 15.22 -3.84 8.00
N SER A 69 15.24 -2.82 8.85
CA SER A 69 14.42 -2.82 10.07
C SER A 69 12.94 -2.60 9.75
N ILE A 70 12.08 -3.33 10.45
CA ILE A 70 10.63 -3.10 10.49
C ILE A 70 10.32 -2.21 11.69
N VAL A 71 9.50 -1.20 11.46
CA VAL A 71 9.08 -0.17 12.42
C VAL A 71 7.56 -0.23 12.57
N TRP A 72 7.07 -0.01 13.79
CA TRP A 72 5.65 0.13 14.09
C TRP A 72 5.42 1.16 15.20
N ALA A 73 4.21 1.71 15.26
CA ALA A 73 3.80 2.58 16.35
C ALA A 73 3.38 1.77 17.59
N THR A 74 3.75 2.26 18.76
CA THR A 74 3.48 1.58 20.05
C THR A 74 2.00 1.68 20.42
N HIS A 75 1.58 0.90 21.42
CA HIS A 75 0.24 1.01 21.97
C HIS A 75 -0.03 2.41 22.53
N GLN A 76 0.96 3.04 23.16
CA GLN A 76 0.86 4.42 23.65
C GLN A 76 0.58 5.42 22.51
N ALA A 77 1.15 5.21 21.33
CA ALA A 77 1.00 6.16 20.23
C ALA A 77 -0.33 6.04 19.49
N ILE A 78 -0.84 4.83 19.29
CA ILE A 78 -1.99 4.59 18.39
C ILE A 78 -3.08 3.66 18.98
N GLY A 79 -2.98 3.27 20.25
CA GLY A 79 -3.95 2.43 20.94
C GLY A 79 -4.02 0.97 20.46
N LYS A 80 -3.09 0.52 19.63
CA LYS A 80 -3.10 -0.84 19.03
C LYS A 80 -1.95 -1.71 19.58
N PRO A 81 -2.15 -3.03 19.73
CA PRO A 81 -1.11 -3.92 20.22
C PRO A 81 0.09 -3.98 19.25
N ALA A 82 1.25 -4.42 19.75
CA ALA A 82 2.41 -4.67 18.90
C ALA A 82 2.07 -5.74 17.82
N PRO A 83 2.60 -5.60 16.60
CA PRO A 83 2.43 -6.59 15.54
C PRO A 83 3.21 -7.87 15.86
N ASN A 84 2.69 -9.03 15.42
CA ASN A 84 3.47 -10.26 15.41
C ASN A 84 4.25 -10.36 14.10
N LEU A 85 5.56 -10.12 14.17
CA LEU A 85 6.45 -10.06 13.01
C LEU A 85 6.73 -11.43 12.37
N PHE A 86 6.40 -12.53 13.04
CA PHE A 86 6.64 -13.89 12.54
C PHE A 86 5.41 -14.50 11.85
N ARG A 87 4.39 -13.70 11.56
CA ARG A 87 3.25 -14.13 10.75
C ARG A 87 3.66 -14.29 9.29
N GLN A 88 3.00 -15.23 8.60
CA GLN A 88 3.16 -15.42 7.16
C GLN A 88 2.84 -14.14 6.35
N THR A 89 1.96 -13.28 6.88
CA THR A 89 1.53 -12.04 6.23
C THR A 89 2.51 -10.87 6.42
N THR A 90 3.52 -10.96 7.29
CA THR A 90 4.42 -9.81 7.57
C THR A 90 5.08 -9.28 6.29
N ARG A 91 5.50 -10.17 5.39
CA ARG A 91 6.12 -9.78 4.12
C ARG A 91 5.14 -9.00 3.23
N HIS A 92 3.89 -9.43 3.19
CA HIS A 92 2.80 -8.79 2.47
C HIS A 92 2.47 -7.42 3.08
N GLU A 93 2.32 -7.34 4.39
CA GLU A 93 2.02 -6.08 5.10
C GLU A 93 3.12 -5.02 4.88
N VAL A 94 4.39 -5.41 4.88
CA VAL A 94 5.50 -4.48 4.53
C VAL A 94 5.41 -4.00 3.08
N ALA A 95 5.06 -4.88 2.14
CA ALA A 95 4.87 -4.49 0.74
C ALA A 95 3.68 -3.52 0.57
N VAL A 96 2.56 -3.79 1.25
CA VAL A 96 1.40 -2.86 1.31
C VAL A 96 1.81 -1.50 1.88
N ALA A 97 2.62 -1.47 2.94
CA ALA A 97 3.13 -0.22 3.50
C ALA A 97 3.97 0.57 2.49
N LEU A 98 4.86 -0.10 1.75
CA LEU A 98 5.69 0.56 0.74
C LEU A 98 4.86 1.15 -0.41
N ILE A 99 3.90 0.40 -0.96
CA ILE A 99 3.05 0.93 -2.02
C ILE A 99 2.18 2.09 -1.52
N SER A 100 1.63 1.99 -0.30
CA SER A 100 0.86 3.08 0.30
C SER A 100 1.68 4.37 0.42
N ALA A 101 2.94 4.27 0.82
CA ALA A 101 3.83 5.41 0.97
C ALA A 101 4.16 6.06 -0.39
N ARG A 102 4.23 5.26 -1.46
CA ARG A 102 4.38 5.76 -2.82
C ARG A 102 3.11 6.48 -3.31
N TYR A 103 1.91 5.96 -2.99
CA TYR A 103 0.65 6.65 -3.30
C TYR A 103 0.55 8.00 -2.58
N LEU A 104 0.91 8.05 -1.29
CA LEU A 104 1.02 9.30 -0.56
C LEU A 104 1.96 10.29 -1.27
N ALA A 105 3.11 9.83 -1.74
CA ALA A 105 4.07 10.68 -2.46
C ALA A 105 3.57 11.15 -3.84
N ALA A 106 2.67 10.39 -4.48
CA ALA A 106 1.97 10.79 -5.70
C ALA A 106 0.80 11.76 -5.46
N GLY A 107 0.57 12.15 -4.20
CA GLY A 107 -0.48 13.09 -3.79
C GLY A 107 -1.84 12.44 -3.56
N PHE A 108 -1.89 11.12 -3.37
CA PHE A 108 -3.11 10.42 -2.98
C PHE A 108 -3.26 10.44 -1.45
N THR A 109 -4.50 10.32 -1.01
CA THR A 109 -4.80 9.81 0.34
C THR A 109 -4.78 8.28 0.31
N TRP A 110 -4.49 7.66 1.46
CA TRP A 110 -4.48 6.21 1.60
C TRP A 110 -5.35 5.79 2.78
N ASN A 111 -6.28 4.87 2.54
CA ASN A 111 -7.19 4.34 3.55
C ASN A 111 -7.22 2.81 3.50
N ARG A 112 -7.67 2.20 4.60
CA ARG A 112 -8.07 0.79 4.57
C ARG A 112 -9.34 0.66 3.76
N ASP A 113 -9.46 -0.40 2.99
CA ASP A 113 -10.72 -0.75 2.36
C ASP A 113 -11.77 -1.14 3.40
N ARG A 114 -13.05 -1.05 2.99
CA ARG A 114 -14.19 -1.41 3.82
C ARG A 114 -14.11 -2.87 4.25
N LYS A 115 -14.55 -3.16 5.48
CA LYS A 115 -14.65 -4.55 5.94
C LYS A 115 -15.70 -5.29 5.09
N PRO A 116 -15.44 -6.54 4.67
CA PRO A 116 -16.44 -7.37 4.01
C PRO A 116 -17.66 -7.54 4.91
N SER A 117 -18.85 -7.36 4.35
CA SER A 117 -20.13 -7.62 5.01
C SER A 117 -20.55 -9.09 4.92
N GLY A 118 -19.92 -9.87 4.02
CA GLY A 118 -20.21 -11.29 3.83
C GLY A 118 -19.04 -12.05 3.22
N MET A 119 -19.15 -13.38 3.19
CA MET A 119 -18.07 -14.29 2.73
C MET A 119 -17.73 -14.14 1.23
N LEU A 120 -18.65 -13.58 0.44
CA LEU A 120 -18.46 -13.37 -0.99
C LEU A 120 -17.76 -12.05 -1.31
N GLU A 121 -17.70 -11.12 -0.36
CA GLU A 121 -17.02 -9.84 -0.54
C GLU A 121 -15.51 -9.97 -0.33
N HIS A 122 -14.76 -9.17 -1.09
CA HIS A 122 -13.32 -9.08 -1.00
C HIS A 122 -12.92 -7.71 -0.48
N GLN A 123 -11.94 -7.69 0.42
CA GLN A 123 -11.33 -6.46 0.94
C GLN A 123 -10.00 -6.27 0.23
N ALA A 124 -9.85 -5.14 -0.46
CA ALA A 124 -8.59 -4.75 -1.06
C ALA A 124 -7.55 -4.41 0.02
N ASP A 125 -6.27 -4.51 -0.32
CA ASP A 125 -5.18 -4.20 0.60
C ASP A 125 -5.15 -2.71 0.99
N GLY A 126 -5.64 -1.85 0.10
CA GLY A 126 -5.91 -0.45 0.41
C GLY A 126 -6.72 0.27 -0.65
N VAL A 127 -7.16 1.48 -0.29
CA VAL A 127 -7.87 2.40 -1.17
C VAL A 127 -7.05 3.67 -1.27
N ALA A 128 -6.64 4.01 -2.48
CA ALA A 128 -5.97 5.27 -2.78
C ALA A 128 -6.94 6.23 -3.46
N GLN A 129 -6.99 7.48 -3.00
CA GLN A 129 -7.89 8.48 -3.60
C GLN A 129 -7.18 9.81 -3.86
N LYS A 130 -7.42 10.37 -5.05
CA LYS A 130 -6.98 11.71 -5.46
C LYS A 130 -8.05 12.37 -6.32
N GLY A 131 -8.72 13.39 -5.79
CA GLY A 131 -9.91 13.97 -6.43
C GLY A 131 -11.00 12.91 -6.61
N ASP A 132 -11.53 12.82 -7.83
CA ASP A 132 -12.55 11.83 -8.22
C ASP A 132 -11.97 10.45 -8.59
N HIS A 133 -10.64 10.32 -8.63
CA HIS A 133 -10.00 9.04 -8.90
C HIS A 133 -9.87 8.22 -7.62
N ILE A 134 -10.56 7.07 -7.58
CA ILE A 134 -10.59 6.12 -6.47
C ILE A 134 -10.08 4.78 -6.95
N GLU A 135 -8.97 4.34 -6.38
CA GLU A 135 -8.25 3.17 -6.82
C GLU A 135 -8.17 2.11 -5.74
N LEU A 136 -8.59 0.88 -6.07
CA LEU A 136 -8.38 -0.28 -5.20
C LEU A 136 -7.01 -0.88 -5.48
N ILE A 137 -6.25 -1.06 -4.41
CA ILE A 137 -4.86 -1.51 -4.48
C ILE A 137 -4.76 -2.92 -3.92
N GLU A 138 -4.13 -3.80 -4.69
CA GLU A 138 -3.87 -5.18 -4.35
C GLU A 138 -2.36 -5.44 -4.44
N VAL A 139 -1.81 -6.13 -3.45
CA VAL A 139 -0.44 -6.64 -3.47
C VAL A 139 -0.50 -8.15 -3.62
N GLU A 140 0.16 -8.70 -4.63
CA GLU A 140 0.14 -10.15 -4.88
C GLU A 140 1.57 -10.70 -4.95
N LEU A 141 2.07 -11.16 -3.80
CA LEU A 141 3.41 -11.76 -3.74
C LEU A 141 3.44 -13.22 -4.18
N THR A 142 2.31 -13.92 -4.10
CA THR A 142 2.18 -15.33 -4.47
C THR A 142 0.84 -15.54 -5.15
N PRO A 143 0.77 -16.19 -6.32
CA PRO A 143 -0.48 -16.35 -7.04
C PRO A 143 -1.57 -17.04 -6.21
N LYS A 144 -2.79 -16.52 -6.26
CA LYS A 144 -3.98 -17.19 -5.71
C LYS A 144 -4.48 -18.30 -6.65
N THR A 145 -5.37 -19.16 -6.14
CA THR A 145 -6.05 -20.15 -6.96
C THR A 145 -7.01 -19.49 -7.94
N TRP A 146 -7.34 -20.17 -9.04
CA TRP A 146 -8.25 -19.62 -10.05
C TRP A 146 -9.66 -19.36 -9.48
N GLN A 147 -10.15 -20.22 -8.57
CA GLN A 147 -11.44 -20.02 -7.91
C GLN A 147 -11.45 -18.72 -7.10
N ARG A 148 -10.34 -18.44 -6.41
CA ARG A 148 -10.21 -17.22 -5.61
C ARG A 148 -10.14 -15.99 -6.50
N TYR A 149 -9.43 -16.04 -7.64
CA TYR A 149 -9.43 -14.94 -8.60
C TYR A 149 -10.82 -14.68 -9.18
N LYS A 150 -11.57 -15.72 -9.56
CA LYS A 150 -12.94 -15.54 -10.04
C LYS A 150 -13.79 -14.76 -9.01
N GLN A 151 -13.76 -15.18 -7.74
CA GLN A 151 -14.50 -14.51 -6.68
C GLN A 151 -14.08 -13.03 -6.52
N ILE A 152 -12.77 -12.76 -6.50
CA ILE A 152 -12.24 -11.40 -6.35
C ILE A 152 -12.65 -10.54 -7.56
N PHE A 153 -12.57 -11.08 -8.77
CA PHE A 153 -12.90 -10.36 -9.99
C PHE A 153 -14.39 -10.11 -10.17
N ASP A 154 -15.26 -11.02 -9.74
CA ASP A 154 -16.70 -10.79 -9.66
C ASP A 154 -16.99 -9.59 -8.71
N ASN A 155 -16.31 -9.54 -7.55
CA ASN A 155 -16.44 -8.42 -6.62
C ASN A 155 -15.89 -7.10 -7.20
N HIS A 156 -14.72 -7.13 -7.84
CA HIS A 156 -14.12 -5.98 -8.49
C HIS A 156 -15.00 -5.40 -9.61
N THR A 157 -15.56 -6.25 -10.46
CA THR A 157 -16.53 -5.88 -11.50
C THR A 157 -17.71 -5.12 -10.89
N TYR A 158 -18.30 -5.67 -9.82
CA TYR A 158 -19.40 -5.01 -9.11
C TYR A 158 -18.99 -3.62 -8.60
N ARG A 159 -17.81 -3.49 -7.99
CA ARG A 159 -17.33 -2.22 -7.42
C ARG A 159 -17.01 -1.18 -8.48
N LEU A 160 -16.45 -1.60 -9.62
CA LEU A 160 -16.21 -0.73 -10.78
C LEU A 160 -17.50 -0.16 -11.39
N ASP A 161 -18.61 -0.89 -11.27
CA ASP A 161 -19.92 -0.45 -11.79
C ASP A 161 -20.77 0.32 -10.79
N ARG A 162 -20.62 0.05 -9.49
CA ARG A 162 -21.59 0.48 -8.46
C ARG A 162 -21.00 1.33 -7.33
N GLU A 163 -19.69 1.32 -7.13
CA GLU A 163 -19.04 1.96 -5.96
C GLU A 163 -18.10 3.12 -6.35
N ASN A 164 -18.26 3.70 -7.55
CA ASN A 164 -17.42 4.80 -8.07
C ASN A 164 -15.90 4.50 -8.08
N ILE A 165 -15.50 3.24 -7.96
CA ILE A 165 -14.10 2.83 -8.10
C ILE A 165 -13.69 3.10 -9.54
N THR A 166 -12.69 3.93 -9.77
CA THR A 166 -12.26 4.27 -11.13
C THR A 166 -11.29 3.23 -11.68
N GLN A 167 -10.46 2.64 -10.83
CA GLN A 167 -9.35 1.77 -11.22
C GLN A 167 -9.05 0.70 -10.15
N ILE A 168 -8.49 -0.42 -10.59
CA ILE A 168 -7.94 -1.47 -9.73
C ILE A 168 -6.52 -1.75 -10.18
N SER A 169 -5.59 -1.76 -9.24
CA SER A 169 -4.17 -1.97 -9.53
C SER A 169 -3.56 -3.03 -8.63
N TYR A 170 -3.03 -4.05 -9.28
CA TYR A 170 -2.29 -5.14 -8.69
C TYR A 170 -0.79 -4.88 -8.80
N TYR A 171 -0.10 -4.87 -7.66
CA TYR A 171 1.35 -4.79 -7.56
C TYR A 171 1.91 -6.14 -7.14
N CYS A 172 2.51 -6.83 -8.10
CA CYS A 172 2.77 -8.26 -8.00
C CYS A 172 4.26 -8.60 -8.11
N THR A 173 4.58 -9.86 -7.80
CA THR A 173 5.71 -10.52 -8.45
C THR A 173 5.44 -10.77 -9.93
N ALA A 174 6.49 -10.98 -10.74
CA ALA A 174 6.33 -11.22 -12.17
C ALA A 174 5.40 -12.40 -12.49
N GLU A 175 5.51 -13.50 -11.74
CA GLU A 175 4.64 -14.66 -11.90
C GLU A 175 3.18 -14.35 -11.55
N ALA A 176 2.96 -13.69 -10.40
CA ALA A 176 1.63 -13.28 -9.98
C ALA A 176 0.99 -12.31 -10.97
N ALA A 177 1.72 -11.31 -11.49
CA ALA A 177 1.22 -10.39 -12.51
C ALA A 177 0.72 -11.14 -13.76
N ARG A 178 1.50 -12.12 -14.24
CA ARG A 178 1.11 -12.94 -15.40
C ARG A 178 -0.18 -13.71 -15.14
N ILE A 179 -0.32 -14.30 -13.96
CA ILE A 179 -1.51 -15.08 -13.60
C ILE A 179 -2.72 -14.18 -13.40
N VAL A 180 -2.57 -13.06 -12.69
CA VAL A 180 -3.63 -12.05 -12.51
C VAL A 180 -4.14 -11.58 -13.86
N ASN A 181 -3.26 -11.20 -14.79
CA ASN A 181 -3.66 -10.79 -16.13
C ASN A 181 -4.41 -11.91 -16.87
N ARG A 182 -3.87 -13.14 -16.87
CA ARG A 182 -4.51 -14.30 -17.53
C ARG A 182 -5.90 -14.59 -17.00
N GLU A 183 -6.10 -14.52 -15.68
CA GLU A 183 -7.42 -14.76 -15.09
C GLU A 183 -8.34 -13.55 -15.27
N ALA A 184 -7.82 -12.31 -15.23
CA ALA A 184 -8.61 -11.11 -15.48
C ALA A 184 -9.16 -11.08 -16.90
N ASP A 185 -8.41 -11.57 -17.90
CA ASP A 185 -8.86 -11.69 -19.29
C ASP A 185 -10.05 -12.65 -19.47
N LYS A 186 -10.26 -13.56 -18.51
CA LYS A 186 -11.39 -14.51 -18.52
C LYS A 186 -12.61 -14.01 -17.76
N TYR A 187 -12.39 -13.35 -16.63
CA TYR A 187 -13.47 -13.07 -15.66
C TYR A 187 -13.88 -11.60 -15.60
N ILE A 188 -13.04 -10.66 -16.05
CA ILE A 188 -13.41 -9.24 -16.14
C ILE A 188 -13.99 -8.98 -17.53
N PHE A 189 -15.12 -8.26 -17.57
CA PHE A 189 -15.77 -7.94 -18.83
C PHE A 189 -14.90 -7.01 -19.69
N ARG A 190 -14.91 -7.20 -21.02
CA ARG A 190 -14.00 -6.51 -21.95
C ARG A 190 -14.04 -4.99 -21.85
N THR A 191 -15.21 -4.39 -21.59
CA THR A 191 -15.33 -2.93 -21.47
C THR A 191 -14.70 -2.38 -20.19
N GLN A 192 -14.50 -3.19 -19.16
CA GLN A 192 -13.88 -2.79 -17.90
C GLN A 192 -12.43 -3.26 -17.77
N ARG A 193 -11.98 -4.19 -18.61
CA ARG A 193 -10.66 -4.83 -18.48
C ARG A 193 -9.49 -3.84 -18.39
N HIS A 194 -9.58 -2.70 -19.08
CA HIS A 194 -8.57 -1.64 -19.05
C HIS A 194 -8.46 -0.92 -17.69
N ARG A 195 -9.51 -0.99 -16.86
CA ARG A 195 -9.58 -0.44 -15.49
C ARG A 195 -9.02 -1.38 -14.44
N LEU A 196 -8.55 -2.57 -14.82
CA LEU A 196 -7.77 -3.47 -13.96
C LEU A 196 -6.36 -3.61 -14.55
N ARG A 197 -5.34 -3.19 -13.80
CA ARG A 197 -3.93 -3.28 -14.20
C ARG A 197 -3.18 -4.18 -13.24
N ALA A 198 -2.26 -4.98 -13.76
CA ALA A 198 -1.38 -5.80 -12.94
C ALA A 198 0.07 -5.60 -13.38
N GLU A 199 0.88 -5.08 -12.47
CA GLU A 199 2.26 -4.69 -12.69
C GLU A 199 3.21 -5.60 -11.90
N SER A 200 4.34 -5.93 -12.52
CA SER A 200 5.44 -6.62 -11.83
C SER A 200 6.28 -5.58 -11.09
N ALA A 201 5.94 -5.33 -9.82
CA ALA A 201 6.59 -4.34 -8.99
C ALA A 201 7.47 -4.92 -7.87
N TYR A 202 7.34 -6.22 -7.59
CA TYR A 202 8.08 -6.91 -6.53
C TYR A 202 8.93 -8.06 -7.06
N ASP A 203 10.06 -8.33 -6.39
CA ASP A 203 10.78 -9.60 -6.53
C ASP A 203 10.12 -10.72 -5.69
N VAL A 204 10.61 -11.95 -5.82
CA VAL A 204 10.11 -13.12 -5.06
C VAL A 204 10.26 -12.99 -3.54
N ARG A 205 11.12 -12.07 -3.07
CA ARG A 205 11.32 -11.75 -1.65
C ARG A 205 10.40 -10.63 -1.18
N GLY A 206 9.61 -10.02 -2.07
CA GLY A 206 8.73 -8.90 -1.76
C GLY A 206 9.51 -7.59 -1.57
N HIS A 207 10.63 -7.41 -2.28
CA HIS A 207 11.31 -6.13 -2.44
C HIS A 207 10.82 -5.43 -3.70
N TRP A 208 10.70 -4.11 -3.63
CA TRP A 208 10.31 -3.30 -4.78
C TRP A 208 11.39 -3.28 -5.85
N THR A 209 11.02 -3.56 -7.09
CA THR A 209 11.94 -3.60 -8.25
C THR A 209 11.51 -2.70 -9.40
N ALA A 210 10.30 -2.15 -9.38
CA ALA A 210 9.83 -1.27 -10.45
C ALA A 210 10.63 0.05 -10.48
N LEU A 211 11.14 0.38 -11.67
CA LEU A 211 11.92 1.60 -11.94
C LEU A 211 11.06 2.88 -11.94
N ASN A 212 9.76 2.76 -12.20
CA ASN A 212 8.85 3.90 -12.31
C ASN A 212 8.11 4.17 -11.00
N HIS A 213 7.82 5.45 -10.73
CA HIS A 213 6.77 5.83 -9.78
C HIS A 213 5.41 5.36 -10.27
N ILE A 214 4.45 5.27 -9.35
CA ILE A 214 3.05 4.94 -9.65
C ILE A 214 2.62 5.76 -10.86
N LYS A 215 2.25 5.07 -11.95
CA LYS A 215 1.78 5.71 -13.17
C LYS A 215 0.37 6.21 -12.93
N VAL A 216 0.27 7.45 -12.47
CA VAL A 216 -1.00 8.19 -12.53
C VAL A 216 -1.20 8.56 -14.00
N ASP A 217 -2.23 8.01 -14.64
CA ASP A 217 -2.63 8.46 -15.97
C ASP A 217 -3.00 9.95 -15.86
N GLN A 218 -2.18 10.84 -16.42
CA GLN A 218 -2.40 12.30 -16.39
C GLN A 218 -3.50 12.76 -17.37
N SER A 219 -4.39 11.86 -17.80
CA SER A 219 -5.35 12.13 -18.88
C SER A 219 -6.57 12.97 -18.47
N GLN A 220 -6.56 13.63 -17.31
CA GLN A 220 -7.65 14.51 -16.86
C GLN A 220 -7.29 16.00 -16.68
N ASP A 221 -6.05 16.44 -16.91
CA ASP A 221 -5.68 17.87 -16.84
C ASP A 221 -5.85 18.64 -18.17
N LEU A 222 -6.76 18.19 -19.05
CA LEU A 222 -7.13 18.92 -20.27
C LEU A 222 -8.65 19.17 -20.33
N SER A 223 -9.20 19.84 -19.31
CA SER A 223 -10.52 20.47 -19.42
C SER A 223 -10.73 21.62 -18.45
N GLU A 224 -9.90 22.65 -18.52
CA GLU A 224 -10.25 24.06 -18.24
C GLU A 224 -9.39 24.87 -19.23
N GLY A 225 -9.92 25.61 -20.20
CA GLY A 225 -10.97 26.62 -20.08
C GLY A 225 -10.29 27.98 -20.23
#